data_AF-A0A496XYS7-F1
#
_entry.id   AF-A0A496XYS7-F1
#
_cell.length_a   1.000
_cell.length_b   1.000
_cell.length_c   1.000
_cell.angle_alpha   90.00
_cell.angle_beta   90.00
_cell.angle_gamma   90.00
#
_symmetry.space_group_name_H-M   'P 1'
#
loop_
_entity.id
_entity.type
_entity.pdbx_description
1 polymer ?
#
loop_
_entity_poly.entity_id
_entity_poly.type
_entity_poly.pdbx_seq_one_letter_code
_entity_poly.pdbx_strand_id
1 'polypeptide(L)'
;MYEKNHKHEGGGKLTPQIFSRFSVLAVVGVLIAGCGSGGGGDGGSSGGGSSAVVVEFNGKTYQEVTSSRTTKIWLDRNQGADQVCVSKTDTNCYGDLYQWGRQINGHEIRTSTTTTTQMIAIDDTNDSFVYSNSDWASVDTDGSARQALMTSNDNDKYCPPNYRVPTKAELQAELDISTPFDDTNFDGFLKIPQAGYRYSGDGVLTNVGLEADFWVNDTNDTTNGWSALITSGSLQSPQIANRAYGFSVRCIKN
;
A
#
# COMPACT_ATOMS: atom_id res chain seq x y z
N MET A 1 -28.65 -61.64 29.73
CA MET A 1 -27.88 -60.79 30.67
C MET A 1 -28.18 -59.34 30.33
N TYR A 2 -28.68 -58.59 31.32
CA TYR A 2 -28.81 -57.12 31.48
C TYR A 2 -29.26 -56.26 30.27
N GLU A 3 -30.50 -55.77 30.19
CA GLU A 3 -31.17 -54.63 30.89
C GLU A 3 -30.75 -53.19 30.48
N LYS A 4 -31.65 -52.57 29.69
CA LYS A 4 -32.27 -51.23 29.73
C LYS A 4 -31.49 -49.93 30.15
N ASN A 5 -31.74 -48.92 29.29
CA ASN A 5 -31.98 -47.47 29.53
C ASN A 5 -30.78 -46.62 30.03
N HIS A 6 -30.56 -45.35 29.65
CA HIS A 6 -31.45 -44.21 29.41
C HIS A 6 -30.77 -43.15 28.52
N LYS A 7 -31.61 -42.34 27.84
CA LYS A 7 -31.27 -41.06 27.20
C LYS A 7 -30.63 -40.05 28.17
N HIS A 8 -29.72 -39.20 27.66
CA HIS A 8 -29.70 -37.79 28.06
C HIS A 8 -29.32 -36.89 26.87
N GLU A 9 -30.26 -36.03 26.51
CA GLU A 9 -30.05 -34.83 25.70
C GLU A 9 -29.24 -33.81 26.51
N GLY A 10 -28.39 -33.06 25.82
CA GLY A 10 -27.58 -31.97 26.38
C GLY A 10 -27.04 -31.08 25.28
N GLY A 11 -27.87 -30.17 24.79
CA GLY A 11 -27.47 -29.12 23.85
C GLY A 11 -26.48 -28.15 24.50
N GLY A 12 -25.30 -28.02 23.89
CA GLY A 12 -24.31 -26.99 24.19
C GLY A 12 -24.37 -25.91 23.12
N LYS A 13 -24.91 -24.76 23.51
CA LYS A 13 -25.19 -23.57 22.70
C LYS A 13 -23.98 -23.06 21.91
N LEU A 14 -24.21 -22.74 20.65
CA LEU A 14 -23.46 -21.75 19.88
C LEU A 14 -23.47 -20.43 20.66
N THR A 15 -22.33 -20.03 21.19
CA THR A 15 -22.11 -18.65 21.67
C THR A 15 -21.64 -17.79 20.51
N PRO A 16 -22.41 -16.79 20.07
CA PRO A 16 -21.89 -15.79 19.15
C PRO A 16 -20.91 -14.90 19.92
N GLN A 17 -19.65 -14.84 19.47
CA GLN A 17 -18.71 -13.85 19.95
C GLN A 17 -19.19 -12.47 19.48
N ILE A 18 -19.45 -11.63 20.48
CA ILE A 18 -19.95 -10.27 20.36
C ILE A 18 -18.84 -9.43 19.71
N PHE A 19 -18.97 -9.11 18.42
CA PHE A 19 -18.23 -7.98 17.87
C PHE A 19 -18.84 -6.70 18.45
N SER A 20 -18.11 -6.11 19.40
CA SER A 20 -18.37 -4.77 19.91
C SER A 20 -18.32 -3.78 18.76
N ARG A 21 -19.49 -3.27 18.38
CA ARG A 21 -19.65 -2.17 17.43
C ARG A 21 -19.09 -0.90 18.05
N PHE A 22 -17.97 -0.39 17.53
CA PHE A 22 -17.68 1.04 17.62
C PHE A 22 -18.20 1.71 16.36
N SER A 23 -19.49 2.05 16.37
CA SER A 23 -20.02 3.07 15.48
C SER A 23 -19.51 4.41 15.97
N VAL A 24 -18.47 4.95 15.32
CA VAL A 24 -18.14 6.37 15.48
C VAL A 24 -19.24 7.14 14.75
N LEU A 25 -20.16 7.68 15.53
CA LEU A 25 -21.17 8.62 15.09
C LEU A 25 -20.43 9.87 14.58
N ALA A 26 -20.32 10.03 13.27
CA ALA A 26 -19.88 11.28 12.68
C ALA A 26 -20.93 12.35 12.99
N VAL A 27 -20.67 13.14 14.04
CA VAL A 27 -21.43 14.36 14.31
C VAL A 27 -21.05 15.34 13.20
N VAL A 28 -21.88 15.41 12.16
CA VAL A 28 -21.81 16.50 11.18
C VAL A 28 -22.31 17.76 11.89
N GLY A 29 -21.40 18.47 12.53
CA GLY A 29 -21.62 19.81 13.06
C GLY A 29 -21.67 20.79 11.89
N VAL A 30 -22.87 21.03 11.36
CA VAL A 30 -23.13 22.18 10.49
C VAL A 30 -23.16 23.44 11.37
N LEU A 31 -22.05 24.17 11.41
CA LEU A 31 -22.00 25.53 11.96
C LEU A 31 -22.57 26.50 10.93
N ILE A 32 -23.86 26.81 11.02
CA ILE A 32 -24.45 27.99 10.39
C ILE A 32 -24.36 29.13 11.41
N ALA A 33 -23.37 30.02 11.23
CA ALA A 33 -23.38 31.32 11.87
C ALA A 33 -24.08 32.32 10.95
N GLY A 34 -25.26 32.77 11.37
CA GLY A 34 -26.04 33.80 10.69
C GLY A 34 -25.57 35.22 11.01
N CYS A 35 -25.42 36.00 9.94
CA CYS A 35 -25.66 37.43 9.72
C CYS A 35 -25.26 38.48 10.80
N GLY A 36 -24.34 39.35 10.41
CA GLY A 36 -24.18 40.72 10.94
C GLY A 36 -23.69 41.65 9.82
N SER A 37 -24.46 42.71 9.55
CA SER A 37 -24.36 43.65 8.41
C SER A 37 -23.13 44.59 8.45
N GLY A 38 -22.63 44.99 7.27
CA GLY A 38 -21.89 46.25 7.11
C GLY A 38 -20.88 46.36 5.95
N GLY A 39 -21.35 46.85 4.79
CA GLY A 39 -20.70 47.88 3.95
C GLY A 39 -19.34 47.64 3.25
N GLY A 40 -19.39 47.48 1.92
CA GLY A 40 -18.64 48.32 0.95
C GLY A 40 -17.22 47.91 0.51
N GLY A 41 -17.05 47.62 -0.79
CA GLY A 41 -15.86 48.01 -1.56
C GLY A 41 -14.91 46.91 -2.06
N ASP A 42 -14.92 46.74 -3.39
CA ASP A 42 -13.80 46.44 -4.30
C ASP A 42 -13.21 45.02 -4.47
N GLY A 43 -13.53 44.47 -5.65
CA GLY A 43 -12.67 43.76 -6.60
C GLY A 43 -11.49 42.90 -6.12
N GLY A 44 -11.58 41.59 -6.33
CA GLY A 44 -10.41 40.71 -6.27
C GLY A 44 -10.73 39.24 -6.50
N SER A 45 -10.42 38.78 -7.72
CA SER A 45 -10.05 37.41 -8.11
C SER A 45 -10.77 36.24 -7.41
N SER A 46 -11.71 35.62 -8.12
CA SER A 46 -12.16 34.25 -7.85
C SER A 46 -11.06 33.25 -8.20
N GLY A 47 -10.07 33.13 -7.31
CA GLY A 47 -9.20 31.98 -7.25
C GLY A 47 -10.02 30.81 -6.73
N GLY A 48 -10.49 29.94 -7.62
CA GLY A 48 -11.14 28.68 -7.27
C GLY A 48 -10.18 27.83 -6.48
N GLY A 49 -10.27 27.90 -5.15
CA GLY A 49 -9.58 26.99 -4.25
C GLY A 49 -10.14 25.59 -4.47
N SER A 50 -9.50 24.81 -5.34
CA SER A 50 -9.69 23.37 -5.40
C SER A 50 -9.37 22.84 -4.01
N SER A 51 -10.40 22.41 -3.27
CA SER A 51 -10.17 21.70 -2.02
C SER A 51 -9.38 20.44 -2.37
N ALA A 52 -8.20 20.29 -1.78
CA ALA A 52 -7.37 19.11 -2.01
C ALA A 52 -8.19 17.86 -1.68
N VAL A 53 -8.20 16.89 -2.60
CA VAL A 53 -8.93 15.64 -2.40
C VAL A 53 -8.18 14.83 -1.37
N VAL A 54 -8.78 14.70 -0.18
CA VAL A 54 -8.24 13.94 0.95
C VAL A 54 -8.72 12.49 0.88
N VAL A 55 -7.81 11.53 0.99
CA VAL A 55 -8.09 10.10 0.98
C VAL A 55 -7.63 9.47 2.28
N GLU A 56 -8.56 8.90 3.05
CA GLU A 56 -8.26 8.20 4.30
C GLU A 56 -8.12 6.70 4.05
N PHE A 57 -7.01 6.11 4.51
CA PHE A 57 -6.74 4.68 4.31
C PHE A 57 -5.81 4.13 5.40
N ASN A 58 -6.20 3.03 6.05
CA ASN A 58 -5.44 2.36 7.10
C ASN A 58 -4.85 3.30 8.18
N GLY A 59 -5.65 4.28 8.60
CA GLY A 59 -5.25 5.27 9.62
C GLY A 59 -4.27 6.32 9.12
N LYS A 60 -4.06 6.44 7.81
CA LYS A 60 -3.26 7.48 7.16
C LYS A 60 -4.14 8.37 6.29
N THR A 61 -3.73 9.63 6.19
CA THR A 61 -4.33 10.63 5.31
C THR A 61 -3.41 10.90 4.12
N TYR A 62 -3.93 10.65 2.92
CA TYR A 62 -3.25 10.88 1.64
C TYR A 62 -3.88 12.05 0.89
N GLN A 63 -3.10 12.62 -0.03
CA GLN A 63 -3.57 13.60 -1.00
C GLN A 63 -3.35 13.10 -2.42
N GLU A 64 -4.17 13.59 -3.34
CA GLU A 64 -3.96 13.39 -4.78
C GLU A 64 -2.88 14.33 -5.33
N VAL A 65 -2.00 13.77 -6.17
CA VAL A 65 -1.05 14.51 -7.01
C VAL A 65 -1.23 14.12 -8.47
N THR A 66 -1.22 15.11 -9.35
CA THR A 66 -1.41 14.90 -10.79
C THR A 66 -0.08 14.97 -11.52
N SER A 67 0.22 13.96 -12.32
CA SER A 67 1.38 13.97 -13.21
C SER A 67 1.21 15.03 -14.28
N SER A 68 2.18 15.92 -14.41
CA SER A 68 2.25 16.87 -15.53
C SER A 68 2.59 16.20 -16.87
N ARG A 69 3.06 14.95 -16.84
CA ARG A 69 3.48 14.18 -18.02
C ARG A 69 2.37 13.32 -18.58
N THR A 70 1.69 12.57 -17.72
CA THR A 70 0.70 11.56 -18.13
C THR A 70 -0.74 12.00 -17.85
N THR A 71 -0.92 13.08 -17.09
CA THR A 71 -2.21 13.54 -16.52
C THR A 71 -2.85 12.56 -15.54
N LYS A 72 -2.16 11.46 -15.20
CA LYS A 72 -2.63 10.48 -14.22
C LYS A 72 -2.57 11.04 -12.81
N ILE A 73 -3.48 10.55 -11.97
CA ILE A 73 -3.57 10.94 -10.56
C ILE A 73 -3.00 9.82 -9.71
N TRP A 74 -2.15 10.19 -8.77
CA TRP A 74 -1.46 9.30 -7.84
C TRP A 74 -1.71 9.75 -6.40
N LEU A 75 -1.52 8.83 -5.46
CA LEU A 75 -1.34 9.23 -4.06
C LEU A 75 0.07 9.83 -3.86
N ASP A 76 0.13 10.87 -3.04
CA ASP A 76 1.29 11.73 -2.82
C ASP A 76 2.52 11.03 -2.19
N ARG A 77 2.37 9.83 -1.63
CA ARG A 77 3.44 9.11 -0.92
C ARG A 77 3.28 7.58 -0.99
N ASN A 78 4.25 6.86 -0.44
CA ASN A 78 4.20 5.40 -0.29
C ASN A 78 3.06 4.98 0.64
N GLN A 79 2.50 3.78 0.41
CA GLN A 79 1.53 3.20 1.34
C GLN A 79 2.18 2.96 2.72
N GLY A 80 1.43 3.24 3.79
CA GLY A 80 1.93 3.20 5.16
C GLY A 80 2.75 4.41 5.63
N ALA A 81 3.12 5.34 4.75
CA ALA A 81 3.95 6.50 5.11
C ALA A 81 3.19 7.55 5.96
N ASP A 82 3.87 8.17 6.92
CA ASP A 82 3.30 9.20 7.80
C ASP A 82 3.20 10.57 7.13
N GLN A 83 4.14 10.89 6.24
CA GLN A 83 4.22 12.18 5.57
C GLN A 83 4.66 12.08 4.11
N VAL A 84 4.38 13.13 3.34
CA VAL A 84 5.04 13.32 2.04
C VAL A 84 6.53 13.53 2.30
N CYS A 85 7.38 12.87 1.52
CA CYS A 85 8.82 12.99 1.69
C CYS A 85 9.31 14.43 1.57
N VAL A 86 10.13 14.86 2.53
CA VAL A 86 10.86 16.14 2.47
C VAL A 86 12.26 15.98 1.89
N SER A 87 12.80 14.77 1.90
CA SER A 87 14.05 14.37 1.23
C SER A 87 13.97 12.89 0.86
N LYS A 88 14.91 12.40 0.05
CA LYS A 88 15.01 10.97 -0.30
C LYS A 88 15.24 10.07 0.92
N THR A 89 15.84 10.61 1.98
CA THR A 89 16.22 9.87 3.18
C THR A 89 15.31 10.17 4.38
N ASP A 90 14.16 10.81 4.15
CA ASP A 90 13.14 11.06 5.17
C ASP A 90 12.48 9.74 5.59
N THR A 91 12.89 9.22 6.75
CA THR A 91 12.42 7.93 7.26
C THR A 91 10.92 7.89 7.53
N ASN A 92 10.29 9.03 7.80
CA ASN A 92 8.85 9.09 8.09
C ASN A 92 8.00 8.93 6.82
N CYS A 93 8.60 9.05 5.64
CA CYS A 93 7.89 8.93 4.37
C CYS A 93 8.13 7.59 3.66
N TYR A 94 8.96 6.71 4.23
CA TYR A 94 9.35 5.45 3.62
C TYR A 94 8.18 4.48 3.42
N GLY A 95 7.19 4.51 4.30
CA GLY A 95 6.03 3.61 4.27
C GLY A 95 6.39 2.14 4.52
N ASP A 96 5.47 1.24 4.21
CA ASP A 96 5.60 -0.21 4.48
C ASP A 96 6.25 -0.96 3.31
N LEU A 97 6.60 -2.23 3.54
CA LEU A 97 7.31 -3.11 2.59
C LEU A 97 6.57 -4.43 2.39
N TYR A 98 5.83 -4.51 1.30
CA TYR A 98 4.88 -5.59 1.03
C TYR A 98 5.53 -6.74 0.26
N GLN A 99 5.07 -7.97 0.48
CA GLN A 99 5.40 -9.09 -0.41
C GLN A 99 4.45 -9.09 -1.61
N TRP A 100 4.90 -9.49 -2.80
CA TRP A 100 4.13 -9.26 -4.04
C TRP A 100 2.79 -10.03 -4.03
N GLY A 101 1.68 -9.28 -4.13
CA GLY A 101 0.32 -9.83 -4.11
C GLY A 101 -0.15 -10.43 -2.79
N ARG A 102 0.51 -10.15 -1.67
CA ARG A 102 0.07 -10.55 -0.33
C ARG A 102 -0.87 -9.53 0.28
N GLN A 103 -1.99 -9.99 0.85
CA GLN A 103 -2.91 -9.11 1.56
C GLN A 103 -2.21 -8.42 2.75
N ILE A 104 -2.59 -7.16 3.01
CA ILE A 104 -2.18 -6.42 4.20
C ILE A 104 -2.69 -7.16 5.43
N ASN A 105 -1.76 -7.60 6.28
CA ASN A 105 -2.10 -8.33 7.49
C ASN A 105 -1.09 -8.11 8.63
N GLY A 106 -0.13 -7.18 8.45
CA GLY A 106 0.94 -6.90 9.41
C GLY A 106 2.31 -7.33 8.91
N HIS A 107 2.42 -8.20 7.90
CA HIS A 107 3.70 -8.64 7.35
C HIS A 107 4.50 -7.50 6.72
N GLU A 108 3.79 -6.54 6.14
CA GLU A 108 4.33 -5.39 5.43
C GLU A 108 5.05 -4.41 6.35
N ILE A 109 4.72 -4.43 7.65
CA ILE A 109 5.33 -3.55 8.64
C ILE A 109 6.83 -3.85 8.69
N ARG A 110 7.65 -2.80 8.58
CA ARG A 110 9.12 -2.92 8.53
C ARG A 110 9.74 -3.71 9.68
N THR A 111 9.08 -3.71 10.84
CA THR A 111 9.50 -4.39 12.08
C THR A 111 8.74 -5.68 12.38
N SER A 112 7.91 -6.18 11.44
CA SER A 112 7.16 -7.43 11.64
C SER A 112 8.11 -8.61 11.86
N THR A 113 7.63 -9.64 12.54
CA THR A 113 8.37 -10.89 12.72
C THR A 113 8.64 -11.58 11.39
N THR A 114 9.60 -12.51 11.37
CA THR A 114 9.95 -13.27 10.17
C THR A 114 9.61 -14.75 10.33
N THR A 115 9.41 -15.43 9.20
CA THR A 115 9.25 -16.88 9.13
C THR A 115 9.90 -17.42 7.85
N THR A 116 10.41 -18.64 7.89
CA THR A 116 10.88 -19.35 6.69
C THR A 116 9.78 -20.25 6.10
N THR A 117 8.65 -20.38 6.78
CA THR A 117 7.52 -21.19 6.32
C THR A 117 6.69 -20.41 5.30
N GLN A 118 6.62 -20.91 4.07
CA GLN A 118 5.73 -20.36 3.05
C GLN A 118 4.26 -20.56 3.43
N MET A 119 3.43 -19.62 3.02
CA MET A 119 1.98 -19.73 3.18
C MET A 119 1.41 -20.74 2.18
N ILE A 120 0.42 -21.50 2.62
CA ILE A 120 -0.28 -22.51 1.78
C ILE A 120 -1.61 -21.98 1.22
N ALA A 121 -1.93 -20.71 1.47
CA ALA A 121 -3.10 -20.00 1.00
C ALA A 121 -2.73 -18.53 0.72
N ILE A 122 -3.41 -17.89 -0.23
CA ILE A 122 -3.17 -16.47 -0.58
C ILE A 122 -3.78 -15.53 0.46
N ASP A 123 -4.84 -15.96 1.11
CA ASP A 123 -5.59 -15.25 2.15
C ASP A 123 -5.20 -15.70 3.57
N ASP A 124 -3.95 -16.16 3.74
CA ASP A 124 -3.44 -16.58 5.05
C ASP A 124 -3.38 -15.41 6.05
N THR A 125 -3.66 -15.71 7.32
CA THR A 125 -3.74 -14.73 8.43
C THR A 125 -2.42 -14.55 9.17
N ASN A 126 -1.41 -15.37 8.89
CA ASN A 126 -0.08 -15.20 9.44
C ASN A 126 0.50 -13.87 8.96
N ASP A 127 0.94 -13.05 9.89
CA ASP A 127 1.43 -11.69 9.70
C ASP A 127 2.96 -11.60 9.68
N SER A 128 3.66 -12.73 9.67
CA SER A 128 5.12 -12.75 9.60
C SER A 128 5.60 -12.62 8.16
N PHE A 129 6.67 -11.87 7.96
CA PHE A 129 7.34 -11.76 6.68
C PHE A 129 8.05 -13.07 6.33
N VAL A 130 7.67 -13.67 5.20
CA VAL A 130 8.26 -14.91 4.70
C VAL A 130 9.59 -14.61 4.00
N TYR A 131 10.65 -15.33 4.37
CA TYR A 131 11.96 -15.26 3.73
C TYR A 131 12.52 -16.67 3.46
N SER A 132 13.75 -16.77 2.95
CA SER A 132 14.45 -17.99 2.55
C SER A 132 13.80 -18.74 1.38
N ASN A 133 12.89 -18.08 0.65
CA ASN A 133 12.16 -18.63 -0.49
C ASN A 133 12.01 -17.55 -1.58
N SER A 134 11.88 -17.95 -2.85
CA SER A 134 11.62 -16.98 -3.93
C SER A 134 10.18 -16.47 -3.95
N ASP A 135 9.23 -17.25 -3.44
CA ASP A 135 7.84 -16.82 -3.26
C ASP A 135 7.48 -16.94 -1.77
N TRP A 136 6.59 -16.07 -1.29
CA TRP A 136 6.09 -16.13 0.08
C TRP A 136 4.99 -17.18 0.28
N ALA A 137 4.36 -17.63 -0.80
CA ALA A 137 3.35 -18.67 -0.78
C ALA A 137 3.68 -19.78 -1.78
N SER A 138 3.28 -21.01 -1.45
CA SER A 138 3.39 -22.18 -2.34
C SER A 138 2.14 -22.42 -3.19
N VAL A 139 1.36 -21.36 -3.44
CA VAL A 139 0.09 -21.36 -4.16
C VAL A 139 0.02 -20.18 -5.14
N ASP A 140 -0.95 -20.21 -6.06
CA ASP A 140 -1.16 -19.16 -7.08
C ASP A 140 0.09 -18.93 -7.94
N THR A 141 0.60 -20.00 -8.54
CA THR A 141 1.84 -19.94 -9.33
C THR A 141 1.70 -19.02 -10.54
N ASP A 142 0.51 -18.94 -11.17
CA ASP A 142 0.28 -18.00 -12.28
C ASP A 142 0.22 -16.53 -11.84
N GLY A 143 0.01 -16.27 -10.53
CA GLY A 143 -0.07 -14.94 -9.94
C GLY A 143 -1.39 -14.22 -10.19
N SER A 144 -2.42 -14.90 -10.71
CA SER A 144 -3.69 -14.29 -11.08
C SER A 144 -4.49 -13.81 -9.87
N ALA A 145 -4.52 -14.59 -8.78
CA ALA A 145 -5.20 -14.18 -7.55
C ALA A 145 -4.47 -13.00 -6.88
N ARG A 146 -3.14 -13.02 -6.89
CA ARG A 146 -2.27 -11.92 -6.42
C ARG A 146 -2.49 -10.62 -7.19
N GLN A 147 -2.54 -10.69 -8.52
CA GLN A 147 -2.83 -9.53 -9.37
C GLN A 147 -4.22 -8.95 -9.07
N ALA A 148 -5.22 -9.81 -8.84
CA ALA A 148 -6.55 -9.36 -8.45
C ALA A 148 -6.54 -8.60 -7.11
N LEU A 149 -5.73 -9.04 -6.13
CA LEU A 149 -5.56 -8.32 -4.86
C LEU A 149 -4.92 -6.94 -5.03
N MET A 150 -3.99 -6.79 -5.97
CA MET A 150 -3.30 -5.53 -6.26
C MET A 150 -4.14 -4.55 -7.10
N THR A 151 -5.25 -5.04 -7.67
CA THR A 151 -6.22 -4.27 -8.48
C THR A 151 -7.54 -4.02 -7.73
N SER A 152 -7.77 -4.68 -6.60
CA SER A 152 -9.02 -4.58 -5.86
C SER A 152 -9.26 -3.18 -5.29
N ASN A 153 -10.55 -2.82 -5.18
CA ASN A 153 -11.03 -1.58 -4.59
C ASN A 153 -11.47 -1.75 -3.11
N ASP A 154 -11.09 -2.85 -2.47
CA ASP A 154 -11.45 -3.13 -1.08
C ASP A 154 -10.49 -2.46 -0.09
N ASN A 155 -11.01 -2.13 1.11
CA ASN A 155 -10.24 -1.39 2.13
C ASN A 155 -9.09 -2.18 2.78
N ASP A 156 -9.05 -3.52 2.65
CA ASP A 156 -8.02 -4.37 3.26
C ASP A 156 -6.90 -4.76 2.27
N LYS A 157 -6.73 -3.96 1.23
CA LYS A 157 -5.82 -4.24 0.11
C LYS A 157 -4.72 -3.20 0.04
N TYR A 158 -3.91 -3.23 -1.01
CA TYR A 158 -2.74 -2.36 -1.13
C TYR A 158 -3.06 -0.87 -1.17
N CYS A 159 -4.17 -0.51 -1.79
CA CYS A 159 -4.54 0.85 -2.09
C CYS A 159 -5.97 1.13 -1.67
N PRO A 160 -6.32 2.38 -1.34
CA PRO A 160 -7.71 2.76 -1.03
C PRO A 160 -8.66 2.55 -2.21
N PRO A 161 -9.98 2.49 -1.95
CA PRO A 161 -10.98 2.41 -3.00
C PRO A 161 -10.78 3.48 -4.09
N ASN A 162 -10.94 3.08 -5.35
CA ASN A 162 -10.65 3.86 -6.57
C ASN A 162 -9.18 4.04 -6.91
N TYR A 163 -8.27 3.43 -6.15
CA TYR A 163 -6.86 3.36 -6.48
C TYR A 163 -6.40 1.91 -6.52
N ARG A 164 -5.28 1.68 -7.20
CA ARG A 164 -4.64 0.37 -7.31
C ARG A 164 -3.14 0.50 -7.41
N VAL A 165 -2.43 -0.62 -7.29
CA VAL A 165 -1.01 -0.67 -7.63
C VAL A 165 -0.87 -0.39 -9.14
N PRO A 166 0.06 0.48 -9.57
CA PRO A 166 0.24 0.78 -10.99
C PRO A 166 0.69 -0.46 -11.76
N THR A 167 0.37 -0.46 -13.05
CA THR A 167 1.04 -1.37 -13.99
C THR A 167 2.46 -0.90 -14.23
N LYS A 168 3.28 -1.82 -14.73
CA LYS A 168 4.62 -1.57 -15.25
C LYS A 168 4.63 -0.38 -16.22
N ALA A 169 3.74 -0.39 -17.20
CA ALA A 169 3.69 0.63 -18.23
C ALA A 169 3.33 2.02 -17.66
N GLU A 170 2.43 2.08 -16.67
CA GLU A 170 2.05 3.33 -16.02
C GLU A 170 3.20 3.91 -15.20
N LEU A 171 3.87 3.08 -14.38
CA LEU A 171 5.02 3.55 -13.61
C LEU A 171 6.16 3.99 -14.54
N GLN A 172 6.45 3.24 -15.60
CA GLN A 172 7.44 3.61 -16.61
C GLN A 172 7.11 4.93 -17.32
N ALA A 173 5.84 5.21 -17.58
CA ALA A 173 5.43 6.47 -18.20
C ALA A 173 5.69 7.67 -17.29
N GLU A 174 5.67 7.50 -15.96
CA GLU A 174 6.01 8.57 -15.01
C GLU A 174 7.51 8.77 -14.84
N LEU A 175 8.27 7.68 -14.82
CA LEU A 175 9.71 7.73 -14.60
C LEU A 175 10.43 8.20 -15.87
N ASP A 176 11.05 9.36 -15.82
CA ASP A 176 11.95 9.80 -16.89
C ASP A 176 13.27 9.06 -16.81
N ILE A 177 13.36 7.92 -17.49
CA ILE A 177 14.58 7.11 -17.53
C ILE A 177 15.77 7.85 -18.15
N SER A 178 15.55 9.00 -18.82
CA SER A 178 16.62 9.81 -19.40
C SER A 178 17.23 10.81 -18.41
N THR A 179 16.56 11.07 -17.29
CA THR A 179 17.09 11.94 -16.22
C THR A 179 17.65 11.09 -15.08
N PRO A 180 18.91 11.32 -14.66
CA PRO A 180 19.45 10.71 -13.47
C PRO A 180 18.55 10.99 -12.26
N PHE A 181 18.30 9.97 -11.45
CA PHE A 181 17.65 10.15 -10.15
C PHE A 181 18.70 10.57 -9.12
N ASP A 182 19.13 11.83 -9.18
CA ASP A 182 20.07 12.44 -8.23
C ASP A 182 19.36 13.42 -7.30
N ASP A 183 20.08 13.98 -6.33
CA ASP A 183 19.50 14.81 -5.27
C ASP A 183 18.82 16.07 -5.81
N THR A 184 19.15 16.49 -7.04
CA THR A 184 18.50 17.63 -7.69
C THR A 184 17.13 17.30 -8.29
N ASN A 185 16.81 16.02 -8.44
CA ASN A 185 15.57 15.52 -9.06
C ASN A 185 14.58 14.88 -8.06
N PHE A 186 14.84 15.00 -6.75
CA PHE A 186 13.90 14.54 -5.73
C PHE A 186 12.56 15.28 -5.78
N ASP A 187 12.58 16.55 -6.22
CA ASP A 187 11.41 17.43 -6.27
C ASP A 187 10.40 17.09 -7.38
N GLY A 188 10.57 15.97 -8.07
CA GLY A 188 9.56 15.40 -8.95
C GLY A 188 8.24 15.13 -8.21
N PHE A 189 7.11 15.08 -8.94
CA PHE A 189 5.77 15.06 -8.33
C PHE A 189 5.52 13.86 -7.40
N LEU A 190 6.19 12.73 -7.61
CA LEU A 190 6.07 11.53 -6.77
C LEU A 190 6.91 11.59 -5.48
N LYS A 191 7.92 12.48 -5.40
CA LYS A 191 8.84 12.63 -4.26
C LYS A 191 9.31 11.29 -3.69
N ILE A 192 9.96 10.50 -4.53
CA ILE A 192 10.29 9.10 -4.25
C ILE A 192 11.36 8.99 -3.15
N PRO A 193 11.09 8.29 -2.03
CA PRO A 193 12.10 8.02 -1.01
C PRO A 193 12.98 6.83 -1.37
N GLN A 194 14.24 6.87 -0.96
CA GLN A 194 15.15 5.73 -0.92
C GLN A 194 14.83 4.85 0.30
N ALA A 195 13.66 4.21 0.26
CA ALA A 195 13.08 3.46 1.37
C ALA A 195 13.75 2.10 1.62
N GLY A 196 14.64 1.66 0.72
CA GLY A 196 15.22 0.32 0.70
C GLY A 196 14.17 -0.77 0.51
N TYR A 197 14.53 -1.99 0.86
CA TYR A 197 13.67 -3.16 0.77
C TYR A 197 13.92 -4.15 1.90
N ARG A 198 13.06 -5.15 2.01
CA ARG A 198 13.25 -6.30 2.89
C ARG A 198 13.70 -7.50 2.07
N TYR A 199 14.89 -8.01 2.37
CA TYR A 199 15.55 -9.02 1.54
C TYR A 199 14.87 -10.38 1.70
N SER A 200 14.55 -11.02 0.58
CA SER A 200 13.90 -12.35 0.59
C SER A 200 14.81 -13.46 1.10
N GLY A 201 16.13 -13.28 1.12
CA GLY A 201 17.08 -14.31 1.56
C GLY A 201 17.17 -14.49 3.08
N ASP A 202 17.04 -13.41 3.85
CA ASP A 202 17.21 -13.42 5.32
C ASP A 202 16.15 -12.61 6.08
N GLY A 203 15.25 -11.90 5.38
CA GLY A 203 14.20 -11.08 5.99
C GLY A 203 14.71 -9.76 6.58
N VAL A 204 15.95 -9.34 6.29
CA VAL A 204 16.57 -8.12 6.84
C VAL A 204 16.27 -6.91 5.95
N LEU A 205 16.18 -5.72 6.56
CA LEU A 205 16.11 -4.45 5.82
C LEU A 205 17.46 -4.11 5.20
N THR A 206 17.46 -3.86 3.90
CA THR A 206 18.67 -3.66 3.09
C THR A 206 18.53 -2.39 2.26
N ASN A 207 19.66 -1.73 1.98
CA ASN A 207 19.77 -0.55 1.12
C ASN A 207 18.86 0.64 1.50
N VAL A 208 18.50 0.73 2.78
CA VAL A 208 17.76 1.87 3.33
C VAL A 208 18.60 3.14 3.16
N GLY A 209 17.99 4.19 2.58
CA GLY A 209 18.67 5.44 2.25
C GLY A 209 19.51 5.39 0.98
N LEU A 210 19.53 4.27 0.25
CA LEU A 210 20.31 4.10 -0.98
C LEU A 210 19.44 3.77 -2.20
N GLU A 211 18.39 2.97 -2.01
CA GLU A 211 17.57 2.45 -3.12
C GLU A 211 16.08 2.64 -2.84
N ALA A 212 15.29 2.68 -3.90
CA ALA A 212 13.84 2.61 -3.84
C ALA A 212 13.33 1.52 -4.78
N ASP A 213 12.67 0.52 -4.21
CA ASP A 213 12.06 -0.58 -4.94
C ASP A 213 10.54 -0.52 -4.83
N PHE A 214 9.88 -0.65 -5.99
CA PHE A 214 8.43 -0.62 -6.08
C PHE A 214 7.87 -1.86 -6.73
N TRP A 215 6.82 -2.43 -6.14
CA TRP A 215 6.01 -3.41 -6.82
C TRP A 215 5.12 -2.75 -7.89
N VAL A 216 4.92 -3.46 -9.00
CA VAL A 216 3.88 -3.18 -9.99
C VAL A 216 2.94 -4.38 -10.14
N ASN A 217 1.76 -4.13 -10.69
CA ASN A 217 0.65 -5.07 -10.79
C ASN A 217 0.82 -6.15 -11.89
N ASP A 218 1.88 -6.10 -12.69
CA ASP A 218 2.11 -7.06 -13.77
C ASP A 218 2.62 -8.39 -13.21
N THR A 219 2.03 -9.50 -13.66
CA THR A 219 2.55 -10.84 -13.39
C THR A 219 3.78 -11.12 -14.26
N ASN A 220 4.68 -11.99 -13.80
CA ASN A 220 5.85 -12.41 -14.58
C ASN A 220 5.90 -13.93 -14.79
N ASP A 221 6.45 -14.65 -13.80
CA ASP A 221 6.60 -16.10 -13.83
C ASP A 221 6.15 -16.71 -12.50
N THR A 222 6.41 -18.00 -12.30
CA THR A 222 5.93 -18.77 -11.15
C THR A 222 6.42 -18.30 -9.78
N THR A 223 7.56 -17.61 -9.72
CA THR A 223 8.18 -17.18 -8.45
C THR A 223 8.55 -15.71 -8.41
N ASN A 224 8.44 -15.01 -9.53
CA ASN A 224 8.80 -13.61 -9.65
C ASN A 224 7.61 -12.71 -9.98
N GLY A 225 7.70 -11.46 -9.55
CA GLY A 225 6.84 -10.35 -9.94
C GLY A 225 7.65 -9.27 -10.67
N TRP A 226 6.94 -8.36 -11.35
CA TRP A 226 7.58 -7.16 -11.91
C TRP A 226 7.71 -6.08 -10.85
N SER A 227 8.81 -5.34 -10.92
CA SER A 227 9.18 -4.25 -10.01
C SER A 227 9.83 -3.10 -10.77
N ALA A 228 10.16 -2.02 -10.06
CA ALA A 228 11.05 -0.97 -10.50
C ALA A 228 12.09 -0.69 -9.41
N LEU A 229 13.35 -0.53 -9.81
CA LEU A 229 14.46 -0.15 -8.94
C LEU A 229 14.95 1.24 -9.31
N ILE A 230 15.11 2.08 -8.30
CA ILE A 230 15.60 3.44 -8.41
C ILE A 230 16.78 3.61 -7.47
N THR A 231 17.93 3.97 -8.02
CA THR A 231 19.15 4.25 -7.27
C THR A 231 19.70 5.61 -7.65
N SER A 232 20.71 6.09 -6.92
CA SER A 232 21.40 7.34 -7.28
C SER A 232 22.00 7.24 -8.68
N GLY A 233 21.40 7.95 -9.64
CA GLY A 233 21.86 7.99 -11.03
C GLY A 233 21.43 6.80 -11.91
N SER A 234 20.62 5.86 -11.42
CA SER A 234 20.06 4.79 -12.25
C SER A 234 18.59 4.56 -11.97
N LEU A 235 17.81 4.45 -13.06
CA LEU A 235 16.42 4.07 -13.05
C LEU A 235 16.26 2.79 -13.86
N GLN A 236 15.86 1.71 -13.20
CA GLN A 236 15.60 0.43 -13.83
C GLN A 236 14.11 0.10 -13.71
N SER A 237 13.37 0.34 -14.78
CA SER A 237 11.96 0.00 -14.89
C SER A 237 11.66 -0.50 -16.30
N PRO A 238 11.30 -1.78 -16.48
CA PRO A 238 10.94 -2.74 -15.44
C PRO A 238 12.12 -3.58 -14.93
N GLN A 239 11.96 -4.22 -13.78
CA GLN A 239 12.86 -5.23 -13.21
C GLN A 239 12.07 -6.45 -12.71
N ILE A 240 12.75 -7.59 -12.58
CA ILE A 240 12.17 -8.84 -12.09
C ILE A 240 12.70 -9.09 -10.67
N ALA A 241 11.83 -9.46 -9.75
CA ALA A 241 12.23 -9.83 -8.40
C ALA A 241 11.39 -10.98 -7.86
N ASN A 242 11.99 -11.78 -6.97
CA ASN A 242 11.31 -12.83 -6.21
C ASN A 242 10.09 -12.24 -5.49
N ARG A 243 8.92 -12.89 -5.59
CA ARG A 243 7.67 -12.41 -4.97
C ARG A 243 7.78 -12.28 -3.44
N ALA A 244 8.73 -12.97 -2.81
CA ALA A 244 9.02 -12.87 -1.37
C ALA A 244 9.76 -11.59 -0.93
N TYR A 245 10.30 -10.77 -1.84
CA TYR A 245 10.89 -9.48 -1.44
C TYR A 245 9.83 -8.56 -0.82
N GLY A 246 10.27 -7.72 0.13
CA GLY A 246 9.44 -6.65 0.67
C GLY A 246 9.77 -5.34 -0.03
N PHE A 247 8.89 -4.86 -0.92
CA PHE A 247 9.07 -3.60 -1.64
C PHE A 247 7.96 -2.59 -1.32
N SER A 248 8.27 -1.32 -1.59
CA SER A 248 7.31 -0.24 -1.39
C SER A 248 6.18 -0.31 -2.42
N VAL A 249 5.05 0.31 -2.10
CA VAL A 249 3.89 0.40 -3.00
C VAL A 249 3.45 1.85 -3.17
N ARG A 250 3.18 2.22 -4.42
CA ARG A 250 2.50 3.46 -4.81
C ARG A 250 1.11 3.10 -5.35
N CYS A 251 0.19 4.06 -5.26
CA CYS A 251 -1.17 3.89 -5.73
C CYS A 251 -1.51 4.93 -6.79
N ILE A 252 -2.06 4.45 -7.91
CA ILE A 252 -2.57 5.26 -9.02
C ILE A 252 -4.10 5.16 -9.03
N LYS A 253 -4.78 6.25 -9.37
CA LYS A 253 -6.24 6.27 -9.51
C LYS A 253 -6.67 5.46 -10.73
N ASN A 254 -7.76 4.70 -10.59
CA ASN A 254 -8.33 3.87 -11.67
C ASN A 254 -8.77 4.67 -12.88
#